data_AF-A0A973A1L3-F1
#
_entry.id   AF-A0A973A1L3-F1
#
_cell.length_a   1.000
_cell.length_b   1.000
_cell.length_c   1.000
_cell.angle_alpha   90.00
_cell.angle_beta   90.00
_cell.angle_gamma   90.00
#
_symmetry.space_group_name_H-M   'P 1'
#
loop_
_entity.id
_entity.type
_entity.pdbx_description
1 polymer ?
#
loop_
_entity_poly.entity_id
_entity_poly.type
_entity_poly.pdbx_seq_one_letter_code
_entity_poly.pdbx_strand_id
1 'polypeptide(L)'
;MTTQTRKTGFTLMELLVAMSLMVVASACLYSSLYTGFRARESAEKILIPLQAAKIAMDMIKQDLRGAVVGPDEDPNILAGPFLGEDDRTGANVDTDVVTFFSSHHEIDGDEERITCGIGLIEFSLVEPIREDTYTLVRYVTDNLQTEDEQEPVEEILCRNVRALNFRYYDGLRWYEAWDSTEQLDALPVAVEVTLELEPHEERSQASSKKKTQRSRYDQDYLDACTRLTQVFVLPMASPMEAVEAAADAAEEAEEAAASEGGAGPGGGGP
;
A
#
# COMPACT_ATOMS: atom_id res chain seq x y z
N MET A 1 6.62 -91.29 -9.84
CA MET A 1 5.46 -90.43 -9.57
C MET A 1 5.78 -89.03 -10.04
N THR A 2 5.29 -88.65 -11.21
CA THR A 2 5.51 -87.33 -11.82
C THR A 2 4.31 -86.44 -11.51
N THR A 3 4.49 -85.46 -10.63
CA THR A 3 3.48 -84.46 -10.31
C THR A 3 3.33 -83.49 -11.48
N GLN A 4 2.23 -83.62 -12.21
CA GLN A 4 1.86 -82.73 -13.30
C GLN A 4 1.39 -81.40 -12.72
N THR A 5 2.23 -80.38 -12.75
CA THR A 5 1.84 -79.00 -12.40
C THR A 5 0.93 -78.45 -13.49
N ARG A 6 -0.38 -78.33 -13.22
CA ARG A 6 -1.30 -77.64 -14.11
C ARG A 6 -0.87 -76.18 -14.24
N LYS A 7 -0.50 -75.74 -15.43
CA LYS A 7 -0.33 -74.32 -15.74
C LYS A 7 -1.72 -73.68 -15.81
N THR A 8 -2.08 -72.92 -14.79
CA THR A 8 -3.28 -72.09 -14.76
C THR A 8 -3.02 -70.84 -15.60
N GLY A 9 -3.61 -70.77 -16.79
CA GLY A 9 -3.65 -69.54 -17.58
C GLY A 9 -4.80 -68.64 -17.10
N PHE A 10 -4.63 -67.32 -17.22
CA PHE A 10 -5.70 -66.36 -16.93
C PHE A 10 -6.88 -66.56 -17.88
N THR A 11 -8.10 -66.47 -17.35
CA THR A 11 -9.32 -66.54 -18.19
C THR A 11 -9.57 -65.19 -18.85
N LEU A 12 -10.15 -65.19 -20.05
CA LEU A 12 -10.51 -63.97 -20.78
C LEU A 12 -11.45 -63.05 -19.95
N MET A 13 -12.29 -63.66 -19.11
CA MET A 13 -13.20 -62.96 -18.20
C MET A 13 -12.44 -62.21 -17.09
N GLU A 14 -11.39 -62.81 -16.53
CA GLU A 14 -10.57 -62.20 -15.48
C GLU A 14 -9.78 -61.00 -15.99
N LEU A 15 -9.25 -61.09 -17.21
CA LEU A 15 -8.58 -59.98 -17.86
C LEU A 15 -9.54 -58.82 -18.15
N LEU A 16 -10.79 -59.12 -18.57
CA LEU A 16 -11.83 -58.10 -18.75
C LEU A 16 -12.25 -57.44 -17.42
N VAL A 17 -12.42 -58.22 -16.35
CA VAL A 17 -12.75 -57.68 -15.03
C VAL A 17 -11.60 -56.82 -14.50
N ALA A 18 -10.36 -57.29 -14.57
CA ALA A 18 -9.18 -56.55 -14.13
C ALA A 18 -9.03 -55.21 -14.89
N MET A 19 -9.22 -55.22 -16.21
CA MET A 19 -9.22 -53.98 -17.01
C MET A 19 -10.35 -53.03 -16.61
N SER A 20 -11.57 -53.54 -16.36
CA SER A 20 -12.69 -52.70 -15.93
C SER A 20 -12.43 -52.05 -14.56
N LEU A 21 -11.86 -52.79 -13.60
CA LEU A 21 -11.50 -52.28 -12.29
C LEU A 21 -10.37 -51.25 -12.38
N MET A 22 -9.39 -51.45 -13.26
CA MET A 22 -8.30 -50.49 -13.46
C MET A 22 -8.78 -49.17 -14.06
N VAL A 23 -9.76 -49.21 -14.98
CA VAL A 23 -10.39 -48.00 -15.55
C VAL A 23 -11.16 -47.25 -14.47
N VAL A 24 -11.95 -47.95 -13.65
CA VAL A 24 -12.69 -47.32 -12.53
C VAL A 24 -11.72 -46.70 -11.53
N ALA A 25 -10.68 -47.43 -11.11
CA ALA A 25 -9.67 -46.92 -10.19
C ALA A 25 -8.96 -45.67 -10.74
N SER A 26 -8.57 -45.71 -12.02
CA SER A 26 -7.94 -44.56 -12.69
C SER A 26 -8.88 -43.36 -12.78
N ALA A 27 -10.17 -43.57 -13.06
CA ALA A 27 -11.16 -42.49 -13.12
C ALA A 27 -11.36 -41.82 -11.75
N CYS A 28 -11.40 -42.59 -10.66
CA CYS A 28 -11.48 -42.05 -9.30
C CYS A 28 -10.23 -41.22 -8.94
N LEU A 29 -9.04 -41.73 -9.25
CA LEU A 29 -7.78 -41.00 -9.02
C LEU A 29 -7.72 -39.70 -9.83
N TYR A 30 -8.11 -39.78 -11.11
CA TYR A 30 -8.16 -38.61 -11.99
C TYR A 30 -9.13 -37.55 -11.45
N SER A 31 -10.34 -37.95 -11.04
CA SER A 31 -11.33 -37.03 -10.47
C SER A 31 -10.81 -36.36 -9.19
N SER A 32 -10.18 -37.13 -8.30
CA SER A 32 -9.65 -36.57 -7.04
C SER A 32 -8.55 -35.53 -7.29
N LEU A 33 -7.60 -35.83 -8.18
CA LEU A 33 -6.53 -34.89 -8.54
C LEU A 33 -7.08 -33.67 -9.28
N TYR A 34 -8.01 -33.87 -10.21
CA TYR A 34 -8.63 -32.80 -10.97
C TYR A 34 -9.37 -31.80 -10.05
N THR A 35 -10.20 -32.30 -9.14
CA THR A 35 -10.90 -31.47 -8.16
C THR A 35 -9.92 -30.74 -7.24
N GLY A 36 -8.87 -31.41 -6.78
CA GLY A 36 -7.83 -30.79 -5.94
C GLY A 36 -7.11 -29.63 -6.63
N PHE A 37 -6.67 -29.83 -7.88
CA PHE A 37 -6.00 -28.77 -8.64
C PHE A 37 -6.93 -27.61 -8.97
N ARG A 38 -8.18 -27.88 -9.32
CA ARG A 38 -9.18 -26.83 -9.56
C ARG A 38 -9.49 -26.01 -8.31
N ALA A 39 -9.63 -26.67 -7.16
CA ALA A 39 -9.83 -25.99 -5.89
C ALA A 39 -8.64 -25.07 -5.55
N ARG A 40 -7.40 -25.55 -5.76
CA ARG A 40 -6.19 -24.75 -5.57
C ARG A 40 -6.14 -23.56 -6.51
N GLU A 41 -6.38 -23.77 -7.81
CA GLU A 41 -6.35 -22.70 -8.82
C GLU A 41 -7.37 -21.60 -8.51
N SER A 42 -8.56 -21.99 -8.06
CA SER A 42 -9.60 -21.04 -7.63
C SER A 42 -9.18 -20.26 -6.37
N ALA A 43 -8.59 -20.94 -5.38
CA ALA A 43 -8.12 -20.29 -4.17
C ALA A 43 -6.98 -19.28 -4.45
N GLU A 44 -6.02 -19.63 -5.31
CA GLU A 44 -4.92 -18.74 -5.68
C GLU A 44 -5.42 -17.46 -6.35
N LYS A 45 -6.40 -17.56 -7.26
CA LYS A 45 -7.00 -16.40 -7.94
C LYS A 45 -7.64 -15.41 -6.96
N ILE A 46 -8.25 -15.90 -5.89
CA ILE A 46 -8.87 -15.05 -4.85
C ILE A 46 -7.80 -14.44 -3.94
N LEU A 47 -6.74 -15.19 -3.62
CA LEU A 47 -5.74 -14.77 -2.64
C LEU A 47 -4.66 -13.85 -3.20
N ILE A 48 -4.25 -14.02 -4.46
CA ILE A 48 -3.14 -13.27 -5.06
C ILE A 48 -3.36 -11.75 -4.99
N PRO A 49 -4.52 -11.19 -5.39
CA PRO A 49 -4.76 -9.74 -5.31
C PRO A 49 -4.72 -9.22 -3.87
N LEU A 50 -5.27 -10.00 -2.93
CA LEU A 50 -5.27 -9.65 -1.50
C LEU A 50 -3.84 -9.65 -0.92
N GLN A 51 -2.99 -10.58 -1.36
CA GLN A 51 -1.59 -10.59 -0.95
C GLN A 51 -0.83 -9.37 -1.47
N ALA A 52 -1.02 -9.01 -2.74
CA ALA A 52 -0.41 -7.81 -3.31
C ALA A 52 -0.85 -6.54 -2.56
N ALA A 53 -2.14 -6.40 -2.26
CA ALA A 53 -2.65 -5.29 -1.47
C ALA A 53 -2.08 -5.24 -0.05
N LYS A 54 -1.90 -6.39 0.62
CA LYS A 54 -1.25 -6.43 1.93
C LYS A 54 0.20 -5.98 1.88
N ILE A 55 0.96 -6.43 0.88
CA ILE A 55 2.35 -6.01 0.68
C ILE A 55 2.42 -4.50 0.42
N ALA A 56 1.49 -3.96 -0.38
CA ALA A 56 1.40 -2.52 -0.61
C ALA A 56 1.12 -1.75 0.69
N MET A 57 0.18 -2.22 1.52
CA MET A 57 -0.11 -1.62 2.83
C MET A 57 1.09 -1.68 3.79
N ASP A 58 1.87 -2.77 3.76
CA ASP A 58 3.09 -2.90 4.56
C ASP A 58 4.18 -1.94 4.08
N MET A 59 4.29 -1.68 2.76
CA MET A 59 5.20 -0.69 2.20
C MET A 59 4.81 0.74 2.62
N ILE A 60 3.54 1.10 2.44
CA ILE A 60 3.00 2.39 2.88
C ILE A 60 3.26 2.61 4.37
N LYS A 61 3.00 1.58 5.19
CA LYS A 61 3.29 1.62 6.62
C LYS A 61 4.76 1.87 6.91
N GLN A 62 5.67 1.21 6.20
CA GLN A 62 7.10 1.37 6.41
C GLN A 62 7.53 2.81 6.11
N ASP A 63 7.09 3.34 4.98
CA ASP A 63 7.43 4.71 4.57
C ASP A 63 6.83 5.75 5.52
N LEU A 64 5.54 5.62 5.88
CA LEU A 64 4.88 6.52 6.83
C LEU A 64 5.55 6.49 8.21
N ARG A 65 6.04 5.34 8.69
CA ARG A 65 6.75 5.27 9.97
C ARG A 65 8.11 5.97 9.95
N GLY A 66 8.74 6.06 8.77
CA GLY A 66 9.97 6.81 8.54
C GLY A 66 9.73 8.28 8.18
N ALA A 67 8.47 8.73 8.16
CA ALA A 67 8.12 10.09 7.77
C ALA A 67 8.82 11.11 8.67
N VAL A 68 9.40 12.11 8.01
CA VAL A 68 10.06 13.25 8.61
C VAL A 68 9.48 14.51 7.97
N VAL A 69 9.46 15.57 8.75
CA VAL A 69 9.01 16.89 8.31
C VAL A 69 10.11 17.88 8.64
N GLY A 70 10.29 18.87 7.79
CA GLY A 70 11.22 19.96 7.98
C GLY A 70 10.59 21.27 7.50
N PRO A 71 11.03 22.41 8.06
CA PRO A 71 10.58 23.71 7.61
C PRO A 71 10.98 23.93 6.14
N ASP A 72 10.02 24.35 5.32
CA ASP A 72 10.18 24.53 3.87
C ASP A 72 11.25 25.59 3.52
N GLU A 73 11.47 26.56 4.42
CA GLU A 73 12.39 27.67 4.18
C GLU A 73 13.86 27.37 4.54
N ASP A 74 14.17 26.21 5.14
CA ASP A 74 15.51 25.90 5.64
C ASP A 74 16.29 24.97 4.66
N PRO A 75 17.17 25.51 3.78
CA PRO A 75 17.83 24.75 2.71
C PRO A 75 18.85 23.72 3.22
N ASN A 76 19.11 23.71 4.54
CA ASN A 76 20.04 22.80 5.18
C ASN A 76 19.37 21.53 5.71
N ILE A 77 18.03 21.46 5.64
CA ILE A 77 17.23 20.31 6.02
C ILE A 77 16.75 19.63 4.74
N LEU A 78 17.01 18.32 4.61
CA LEU A 78 16.62 17.52 3.45
C LEU A 78 15.22 16.91 3.61
N ALA A 79 14.34 17.65 4.26
CA ALA A 79 12.95 17.29 4.49
C ALA A 79 12.12 18.56 4.32
N GLY A 80 11.06 18.45 3.55
CA GLY A 80 10.05 19.49 3.40
C GLY A 80 8.73 19.08 4.08
N PRO A 81 7.60 19.61 3.60
CA PRO A 81 6.31 19.40 4.22
C PRO A 81 5.76 17.98 4.01
N PHE A 82 4.87 17.58 4.91
CA PHE A 82 3.99 16.43 4.76
C PHE A 82 2.64 16.94 4.22
N LEU A 83 2.29 16.50 3.02
CA LEU A 83 1.10 16.93 2.29
C LEU A 83 0.20 15.74 2.00
N GLY A 84 -1.08 15.88 2.34
CA GLY A 84 -2.14 14.92 2.08
C GLY A 84 -3.31 15.61 1.40
N GLU A 85 -3.56 15.26 0.15
CA GLU A 85 -4.60 15.84 -0.69
C GLU A 85 -5.80 14.88 -0.78
N ASP A 86 -6.98 15.38 -0.39
CA ASP A 86 -8.27 14.70 -0.57
C ASP A 86 -8.75 14.94 -2.00
N ASP A 87 -8.67 13.90 -2.82
CA ASP A 87 -8.85 14.02 -4.26
C ASP A 87 -9.85 12.98 -4.75
N ARG A 88 -10.79 13.42 -5.59
CA ARG A 88 -11.89 12.57 -6.05
C ARG A 88 -12.08 12.70 -7.55
N THR A 89 -12.26 11.55 -8.19
CA THR A 89 -12.65 11.52 -9.61
C THR A 89 -14.07 12.05 -9.79
N GLY A 90 -14.43 12.43 -11.02
CA GLY A 90 -15.80 12.88 -11.35
C GLY A 90 -16.91 11.85 -11.05
N ALA A 91 -16.54 10.60 -10.75
CA ALA A 91 -17.42 9.54 -10.33
C ALA A 91 -17.54 9.38 -8.80
N ASN A 92 -17.00 10.33 -8.02
CA ASN A 92 -16.94 10.31 -6.56
C ASN A 92 -16.21 9.06 -6.01
N VAL A 93 -15.13 8.68 -6.69
CA VAL A 93 -14.21 7.63 -6.26
C VAL A 93 -12.97 8.32 -5.72
N ASP A 94 -12.56 7.93 -4.51
CA ASP A 94 -11.43 8.52 -3.79
C ASP A 94 -10.11 8.09 -4.45
N THR A 95 -9.29 9.08 -4.78
CA THR A 95 -8.01 8.97 -5.47
C THR A 95 -6.99 9.87 -4.79
N ASP A 96 -6.99 9.86 -3.47
CA ASP A 96 -6.16 10.72 -2.63
C ASP A 96 -4.68 10.55 -2.96
N VAL A 97 -3.94 11.64 -2.79
CA VAL A 97 -2.49 11.70 -2.98
C VAL A 97 -1.85 12.07 -1.65
N VAL A 98 -0.75 11.42 -1.31
CA VAL A 98 0.05 11.80 -0.15
C VAL A 98 1.52 11.88 -0.53
N THR A 99 2.14 13.01 -0.19
CA THR A 99 3.51 13.37 -0.53
C THR A 99 4.25 13.78 0.72
N PHE A 100 5.37 13.11 1.01
CA PHE A 100 6.13 13.34 2.23
C PHE A 100 7.56 12.85 2.11
N PHE A 101 8.41 13.30 3.03
CA PHE A 101 9.80 12.89 3.11
C PHE A 101 9.93 11.73 4.09
N SER A 102 10.71 10.71 3.72
CA SER A 102 10.95 9.57 4.60
C SER A 102 12.38 9.10 4.52
N SER A 103 12.84 8.45 5.60
CA SER A 103 14.10 7.72 5.57
C SER A 103 14.00 6.58 4.55
N HIS A 104 14.63 6.77 3.39
CA HIS A 104 14.65 5.79 2.31
C HIS A 104 16.03 5.11 2.25
N HIS A 105 16.03 3.84 1.87
CA HIS A 105 17.25 3.13 1.52
C HIS A 105 17.08 2.54 0.13
N GLU A 106 18.13 2.59 -0.68
CA GLU A 106 18.18 1.83 -1.92
C GLU A 106 19.31 0.80 -1.81
N ILE A 107 19.06 -0.40 -2.32
CA ILE A 107 20.11 -1.40 -2.51
C ILE A 107 20.53 -1.24 -3.96
N ASP A 108 21.66 -0.56 -4.17
CA ASP A 108 22.27 -0.46 -5.49
C ASP A 108 22.66 -1.87 -5.97
N GLY A 109 21.96 -2.34 -7.01
CA GLY A 109 22.09 -3.70 -7.53
C GLY A 109 23.44 -3.98 -8.19
N ASP A 110 24.17 -2.94 -8.58
CA ASP A 110 25.44 -3.08 -9.30
C ASP A 110 26.65 -3.10 -8.35
N GLU A 111 26.56 -2.42 -7.19
CA GLU A 111 27.67 -2.30 -6.24
C GLU A 111 27.44 -2.98 -4.87
N GLU A 112 26.28 -3.62 -4.63
CA GLU A 112 25.88 -4.16 -3.31
C GLU A 112 26.01 -3.10 -2.18
N ARG A 113 25.88 -1.82 -2.53
CA ARG A 113 25.96 -0.71 -1.59
C ARG A 113 24.55 -0.34 -1.14
N ILE A 114 24.37 -0.29 0.17
CA ILE A 114 23.17 0.29 0.77
C ILE A 114 23.41 1.79 0.84
N THR A 115 22.68 2.56 0.05
CA THR A 115 22.56 4.00 0.26
C THR A 115 21.44 4.21 1.28
N CYS A 116 21.66 5.12 2.23
CA CYS A 116 20.62 5.56 3.14
C CYS A 116 20.53 7.07 3.03
N GLY A 117 19.31 7.58 2.92
CA GLY A 117 19.07 9.00 2.76
C GLY A 117 17.64 9.36 3.13
N ILE A 118 17.29 10.60 2.85
CA ILE A 118 15.90 11.03 2.85
C ILE A 118 15.48 11.09 1.39
N GLY A 119 14.38 10.43 1.07
CA GLY A 119 13.74 10.47 -0.24
C GLY A 119 12.39 11.14 -0.12
N LEU A 120 11.98 11.83 -1.19
CA LEU A 120 10.60 12.29 -1.35
C LEU A 120 9.78 11.11 -1.86
N ILE A 121 8.71 10.77 -1.15
CA ILE A 121 7.81 9.68 -1.47
C ILE A 121 6.44 10.26 -1.79
N GLU A 122 5.87 9.84 -2.91
CA GLU A 122 4.49 10.11 -3.27
C GLU A 122 3.75 8.78 -3.49
N PHE A 123 2.55 8.66 -2.92
CA PHE A 123 1.60 7.62 -3.28
C PHE A 123 0.43 8.23 -4.03
N SER A 124 0.14 7.68 -5.20
CA SER A 124 -0.99 8.12 -6.02
C SER A 124 -1.58 6.96 -6.83
N LEU A 125 -2.81 7.16 -7.30
CA LEU A 125 -3.50 6.23 -8.19
C LEU A 125 -3.34 6.67 -9.65
N VAL A 126 -2.72 5.80 -10.45
CA VAL A 126 -2.54 6.04 -11.89
C VAL A 126 -3.63 5.32 -12.67
N GLU A 127 -4.33 6.06 -13.54
CA GLU A 127 -5.30 5.49 -14.47
C GLU A 127 -4.60 4.99 -15.75
N PRO A 128 -4.59 3.68 -16.04
CA PRO A 128 -3.99 3.14 -17.26
C PRO A 128 -4.84 3.43 -18.50
N ILE A 129 -4.19 3.71 -19.63
CA ILE A 129 -4.80 4.10 -20.92
C ILE A 129 -5.83 3.08 -21.45
N ARG A 130 -5.79 1.82 -21.01
CA ARG A 130 -6.57 0.69 -21.57
C ARG A 130 -7.41 -0.08 -20.57
N GLU A 131 -7.35 0.25 -19.29
CA GLU A 131 -8.07 -0.47 -18.25
C GLU A 131 -8.87 0.54 -17.43
N ASP A 132 -10.08 0.17 -17.03
CA ASP A 132 -10.92 1.06 -16.23
C ASP A 132 -10.50 1.05 -14.74
N THR A 133 -9.39 0.42 -14.36
CA THR A 133 -8.97 0.22 -12.97
C THR A 133 -7.68 0.95 -12.67
N TYR A 134 -7.54 1.50 -11.47
CA TYR A 134 -6.33 2.18 -11.06
C TYR A 134 -5.21 1.21 -10.69
N THR A 135 -3.99 1.72 -10.79
CA THR A 135 -2.80 1.10 -10.23
C THR A 135 -2.27 2.00 -9.12
N LEU A 136 -2.08 1.44 -7.93
CA LEU A 136 -1.38 2.11 -6.85
C LEU A 136 0.11 2.11 -7.13
N VAL A 137 0.66 3.30 -7.20
CA VAL A 137 2.05 3.57 -7.52
C VAL A 137 2.69 4.33 -6.36
N ARG A 138 3.96 4.02 -6.13
CA ARG A 138 4.85 4.72 -5.22
C ARG A 138 5.93 5.38 -6.08
N TYR A 139 6.03 6.69 -6.02
CA TYR A 139 7.10 7.45 -6.65
C TYR A 139 8.16 7.79 -5.61
N VAL A 140 9.43 7.61 -5.96
CA VAL A 140 10.56 7.96 -5.11
C VAL A 140 11.49 8.90 -5.85
N THR A 141 11.76 10.05 -5.24
CA THR A 141 12.80 10.97 -5.71
C THR A 141 13.91 11.04 -4.68
N ASP A 142 15.09 10.56 -5.07
CA ASP A 142 16.30 10.65 -4.26
C ASP A 142 17.14 11.89 -4.62
N ASN A 143 18.25 12.09 -3.89
CA ASN A 143 19.25 13.15 -4.15
C ASN A 143 18.63 14.55 -4.25
N LEU A 144 17.84 14.90 -3.24
CA LEU A 144 17.07 16.16 -3.09
C LEU A 144 17.90 17.46 -3.09
N GLN A 145 19.22 17.38 -3.29
CA GLN A 145 20.17 18.51 -3.28
C GLN A 145 20.64 18.95 -4.67
N THR A 146 20.19 18.28 -5.73
CA THR A 146 20.64 18.60 -7.10
C THR A 146 19.74 19.68 -7.71
N GLU A 147 20.32 20.68 -8.39
CA GLU A 147 19.56 21.78 -9.03
C GLU A 147 18.68 21.31 -10.22
N ASP A 148 18.87 20.07 -10.69
CA ASP A 148 18.08 19.45 -11.75
C ASP A 148 16.91 18.63 -11.16
N GLU A 149 15.70 18.83 -11.68
CA GLU A 149 14.53 17.97 -11.40
C GLU A 149 14.85 16.52 -11.81
N GLN A 150 15.00 15.65 -10.81
CA GLN A 150 15.17 14.21 -11.05
C GLN A 150 13.83 13.58 -11.39
N GLU A 151 13.83 12.71 -12.41
CA GLU A 151 12.67 11.91 -12.75
C GLU A 151 12.47 10.86 -11.63
N PRO A 152 11.29 10.83 -10.98
CA PRO A 152 11.04 9.91 -9.88
C PRO A 152 11.09 8.45 -10.37
N VAL A 153 11.60 7.57 -9.51
CA VAL A 153 11.53 6.13 -9.73
C VAL A 153 10.10 5.66 -9.45
N GLU A 154 9.45 5.11 -10.47
CA GLU A 154 8.10 4.58 -10.38
C GLU A 154 8.08 3.12 -9.92
N GLU A 155 7.41 2.84 -8.80
CA GLU A 155 7.19 1.49 -8.28
C GLU A 155 5.71 1.13 -8.24
N ILE A 156 5.32 0.10 -8.99
CA ILE A 156 3.95 -0.42 -8.98
C ILE A 156 3.76 -1.32 -7.76
N LEU A 157 2.94 -0.87 -6.81
CA LEU A 157 2.66 -1.62 -5.57
C LEU A 157 1.48 -2.56 -5.70
N CYS A 158 0.37 -2.10 -6.30
CA CYS A 158 -0.85 -2.89 -6.40
C CYS A 158 -1.64 -2.53 -7.65
N ARG A 159 -2.16 -3.54 -8.35
CA ARG A 159 -3.03 -3.36 -9.53
C ARG A 159 -4.47 -3.68 -9.20
N ASN A 160 -5.39 -3.29 -10.07
CA ASN A 160 -6.84 -3.47 -9.89
C ASN A 160 -7.36 -2.74 -8.65
N VAL A 161 -6.80 -1.57 -8.37
CA VAL A 161 -7.25 -0.70 -7.30
C VAL A 161 -8.45 0.09 -7.81
N ARG A 162 -9.46 0.20 -6.96
CA ARG A 162 -10.65 1.00 -7.23
C ARG A 162 -10.54 2.37 -6.61
N ALA A 163 -10.15 2.43 -5.33
CA ALA A 163 -10.07 3.66 -4.57
C ALA A 163 -8.93 3.59 -3.56
N LEU A 164 -8.35 4.75 -3.27
CA LEU A 164 -7.35 4.98 -2.25
C LEU A 164 -7.77 6.20 -1.46
N ASN A 165 -7.81 6.08 -0.15
CA ASN A 165 -8.17 7.18 0.74
C ASN A 165 -7.22 7.25 1.93
N PHE A 166 -6.85 8.46 2.32
CA PHE A 166 -6.08 8.76 3.51
C PHE A 166 -6.89 9.61 4.49
N ARG A 167 -6.73 9.36 5.79
CA ARG A 167 -7.23 10.26 6.83
C ARG A 167 -6.16 10.47 7.87
N TYR A 168 -6.11 11.65 8.45
CA TYR A 168 -5.01 12.12 9.27
C TYR A 168 -5.50 12.47 10.67
N TYR A 169 -4.84 11.97 11.71
CA TYR A 169 -5.22 12.18 13.10
C TYR A 169 -4.23 13.12 13.79
N ASP A 170 -4.70 14.22 14.37
CA ASP A 170 -3.86 15.21 15.06
C ASP A 170 -3.61 14.91 16.55
N GLY A 171 -4.26 13.87 17.09
CA GLY A 171 -4.28 13.59 18.53
C GLY A 171 -5.67 13.76 19.16
N LEU A 172 -6.58 14.48 18.52
CA LEU A 172 -7.94 14.76 18.96
C LEU A 172 -9.00 14.39 17.92
N ARG A 173 -8.81 14.75 16.65
CA ARG A 173 -9.77 14.57 15.56
C ARG A 173 -9.10 14.08 14.27
N TRP A 174 -9.93 13.56 13.38
CA TRP A 174 -9.55 13.07 12.07
C TRP A 174 -9.85 14.11 10.99
N TYR A 175 -8.96 14.24 10.02
CA TYR A 175 -9.07 15.10 8.84
C TYR A 175 -8.94 14.28 7.56
N GLU A 176 -9.46 14.82 6.47
CA GLU A 176 -9.41 14.21 5.13
C GLU A 176 -8.20 14.72 4.32
N ALA A 177 -7.69 15.90 4.65
CA ALA A 177 -6.45 16.45 4.12
C ALA A 177 -5.50 16.83 5.25
N TRP A 178 -4.21 16.96 4.93
CA TRP A 178 -3.19 17.43 5.87
C TRP A 178 -2.16 18.28 5.16
N ASP A 179 -1.80 19.42 5.74
CA ASP A 179 -0.68 20.24 5.29
C ASP A 179 0.15 20.59 6.51
N SER A 180 1.38 20.08 6.61
CA SER A 180 2.20 20.35 7.79
C SER A 180 2.64 21.82 7.89
N THR A 181 2.66 22.58 6.78
CA THR A 181 3.08 23.99 6.79
C THR A 181 2.09 24.87 7.54
N GLU A 182 0.80 24.52 7.51
CA GLU A 182 -0.26 25.18 8.27
C GLU A 182 -0.33 24.66 9.73
N GLN A 183 0.41 23.59 10.04
CA GLN A 183 0.35 22.81 11.28
C GLN A 183 1.67 22.87 12.06
N LEU A 184 2.41 23.98 11.98
CA LEU A 184 3.67 24.19 12.70
C LEU A 184 4.70 23.09 12.42
N ASP A 185 4.78 22.65 11.16
CA ASP A 185 5.63 21.53 10.73
C ASP A 185 5.38 20.26 11.54
N ALA A 186 4.12 19.99 11.91
CA ALA A 186 3.76 18.78 12.64
C ALA A 186 3.29 17.66 11.69
N LEU A 187 3.80 16.45 11.96
CA LEU A 187 3.28 15.23 11.36
C LEU A 187 1.94 14.83 11.99
N PRO A 188 1.04 14.18 11.23
CA PRO A 188 -0.13 13.56 11.81
C PRO A 188 0.28 12.42 12.76
N VAL A 189 -0.35 12.33 13.92
CA VAL A 189 -0.08 11.29 14.94
C VAL A 189 -0.38 9.89 14.39
N ALA A 190 -1.43 9.77 13.59
CA ALA A 190 -1.74 8.55 12.88
C ALA A 190 -2.36 8.85 11.51
N VAL A 191 -2.15 7.92 10.59
CA VAL A 191 -2.76 7.94 9.25
C VAL A 191 -3.60 6.69 9.08
N GLU A 192 -4.88 6.85 8.76
CA GLU A 192 -5.77 5.77 8.34
C GLU A 192 -5.68 5.67 6.81
N VAL A 193 -5.31 4.49 6.33
CA VAL A 193 -5.21 4.19 4.91
C VAL A 193 -6.32 3.21 4.56
N THR A 194 -7.15 3.57 3.59
CA THR A 194 -8.19 2.70 3.04
C THR A 194 -7.88 2.41 1.57
N LEU A 195 -7.63 1.14 1.27
CA LEU A 195 -7.42 0.63 -0.07
C LEU A 195 -8.60 -0.25 -0.49
N GLU A 196 -9.22 0.07 -1.62
CA GLU A 196 -10.29 -0.73 -2.19
C GLU A 196 -9.83 -1.42 -3.48
N LEU A 197 -10.04 -2.73 -3.56
CA LEU A 197 -9.74 -3.51 -4.74
C LEU A 197 -11.02 -3.87 -5.49
N GLU A 198 -10.89 -3.91 -6.81
CA GLU A 198 -11.94 -4.44 -7.66
C GLU A 198 -12.26 -5.90 -7.33
N PRO A 199 -13.54 -6.32 -7.43
CA PRO A 199 -13.90 -7.69 -7.19
C PRO A 199 -13.23 -8.55 -8.27
N HIS A 200 -12.63 -9.66 -7.82
CA HIS A 200 -12.09 -10.65 -8.74
C HIS A 200 -13.26 -11.36 -9.46
N GLU A 201 -13.78 -10.77 -10.52
CA GLU A 201 -14.70 -11.46 -11.41
C GLU A 201 -13.92 -12.40 -12.32
N GLU A 202 -14.24 -13.70 -12.26
CA GLU A 202 -13.86 -14.58 -13.36
C GLU A 202 -14.51 -14.03 -14.62
N ARG A 203 -13.72 -13.40 -15.49
CA ARG A 203 -14.15 -13.02 -16.84
C ARG A 203 -14.43 -14.31 -17.61
N SER A 204 -15.58 -14.90 -17.35
CA SER A 204 -16.05 -16.13 -17.94
C SER A 204 -16.25 -15.87 -19.42
N GLN A 205 -15.26 -16.22 -20.24
CA GLN A 205 -15.35 -16.15 -21.70
C GLN A 205 -16.40 -17.13 -22.28
N ALA A 206 -17.17 -17.82 -21.44
CA ALA A 206 -18.16 -18.81 -21.82
C ALA A 206 -19.53 -18.58 -21.14
N SER A 207 -20.15 -17.41 -21.32
CA SER A 207 -21.62 -17.31 -21.26
C SER A 207 -22.10 -16.05 -21.96
N SER A 208 -22.29 -16.17 -23.27
CA SER A 208 -23.29 -15.36 -23.98
C SER A 208 -24.67 -15.86 -23.54
N LYS A 209 -25.20 -15.34 -22.43
CA LYS A 209 -26.64 -15.27 -22.10
C LYS A 209 -26.83 -14.51 -20.79
N LYS A 210 -27.39 -13.30 -20.93
CA LYS A 210 -27.74 -12.30 -19.89
C LYS A 210 -26.52 -11.72 -19.14
N LYS A 211 -25.78 -10.84 -19.83
CA LYS A 211 -25.08 -9.74 -19.16
C LYS A 211 -26.13 -8.80 -18.57
N THR A 212 -26.54 -9.03 -17.32
CA THR A 212 -26.88 -7.89 -16.48
C THR A 212 -25.54 -7.22 -16.23
N GLN A 213 -25.23 -6.20 -17.04
CA GLN A 213 -24.05 -5.39 -16.85
C GLN A 213 -24.26 -4.70 -15.50
N ARG A 214 -23.74 -5.30 -14.41
CA ARG A 214 -23.76 -4.67 -13.09
C ARG A 214 -23.06 -3.33 -13.27
N SER A 215 -23.78 -2.24 -13.03
CA SER A 215 -23.16 -0.93 -13.02
C SER A 215 -22.07 -0.97 -11.96
N ARG A 216 -20.88 -0.44 -12.26
CA ARG A 216 -19.79 -0.35 -11.28
C ARG A 216 -20.17 0.47 -10.05
N TYR A 217 -21.22 1.28 -10.19
CA TYR A 217 -21.84 2.09 -9.15
C TYR A 217 -23.03 1.41 -8.45
N ASP A 218 -23.35 0.16 -8.78
CA ASP A 218 -24.41 -0.60 -8.14
C ASP A 218 -23.97 -1.11 -6.76
N GLN A 219 -24.82 -1.02 -5.74
CA GLN A 219 -24.47 -1.36 -4.35
C GLN A 219 -23.98 -2.81 -4.22
N ASP A 220 -24.61 -3.74 -4.92
CA ASP A 220 -24.21 -5.16 -4.97
C ASP A 220 -22.76 -5.34 -5.47
N TYR A 221 -22.30 -4.44 -6.36
CA TYR A 221 -20.93 -4.45 -6.87
C TYR A 221 -19.96 -3.83 -5.87
N LEU A 222 -20.34 -2.71 -5.25
CA LEU A 222 -19.54 -2.06 -4.20
C LEU A 222 -19.33 -3.02 -3.01
N ASP A 223 -20.36 -3.78 -2.63
CA ASP A 223 -20.31 -4.76 -1.53
C ASP A 223 -19.42 -5.97 -1.86
N ALA A 224 -19.17 -6.25 -3.15
CA ALA A 224 -18.27 -7.32 -3.59
C ALA A 224 -16.79 -6.88 -3.62
N CYS A 225 -16.52 -5.57 -3.55
CA CYS A 225 -15.16 -5.04 -3.55
C CYS A 225 -14.43 -5.41 -2.24
N THR A 226 -13.13 -5.67 -2.34
CA THR A 226 -12.34 -5.96 -1.14
C THR A 226 -11.78 -4.66 -0.58
N ARG A 227 -12.23 -4.26 0.62
CA ARG A 227 -11.75 -3.08 1.32
C ARG A 227 -10.75 -3.45 2.43
N LEU A 228 -9.55 -2.88 2.40
CA LEU A 228 -8.56 -2.96 3.46
C LEU A 228 -8.40 -1.58 4.09
N THR A 229 -8.75 -1.46 5.37
CA THR A 229 -8.51 -0.25 6.16
C THR A 229 -7.54 -0.57 7.29
N GLN A 230 -6.47 0.20 7.42
CA GLN A 230 -5.52 0.09 8.52
C GLN A 230 -5.12 1.47 9.02
N VAL A 231 -4.82 1.55 10.32
CA VAL A 231 -4.34 2.78 10.96
C VAL A 231 -2.87 2.60 11.32
N PHE A 232 -2.04 3.55 10.89
CA PHE A 232 -0.61 3.58 11.14
C PHE A 232 -0.25 4.76 12.02
N VAL A 233 0.36 4.48 13.18
CA VAL A 233 0.87 5.51 14.08
C VAL A 233 2.27 5.93 13.63
N LEU A 234 2.49 7.23 13.54
CA LEU A 234 3.77 7.82 13.15
C LEU A 234 4.62 8.04 14.42
N PRO A 235 5.74 7.31 14.60
CA PRO A 235 6.50 7.35 15.85
C PRO A 235 7.14 8.70 16.16
N MET A 236 7.41 9.51 15.13
CA MET A 236 8.06 10.82 15.25
C MET A 236 7.06 11.96 15.44
N ALA A 237 5.75 11.69 15.33
CA ALA A 237 4.71 12.69 15.50
C ALA A 237 4.41 12.94 16.98
N SER A 238 4.12 14.19 17.31
CA SER A 238 3.59 14.60 18.62
C SER A 238 2.14 15.08 18.46
N PRO A 239 1.27 14.88 19.46
CA PRO A 239 -0.08 15.43 19.43
C PRO A 239 -0.07 16.94 19.25
N MET A 240 -0.98 17.48 18.44
CA MET A 240 -1.01 18.90 18.09
C MET A 240 -1.05 19.82 19.31
N GLU A 241 -1.87 19.50 20.32
CA GLU A 241 -1.92 20.28 21.58
C GLU A 241 -0.55 20.40 22.26
N ALA A 242 0.31 19.37 22.15
CA ALA A 242 1.65 19.41 22.72
C ALA A 242 2.62 20.22 21.86
N VAL A 243 2.42 20.25 20.54
CA VAL A 243 3.19 21.08 19.60
C VAL A 243 2.86 22.56 19.82
N GLU A 244 1.58 22.92 19.87
CA GLU A 244 1.11 24.28 20.14
C GLU A 244 1.61 24.80 21.49
N ALA A 245 1.48 24.00 22.56
CA ALA A 245 1.97 24.39 23.88
C ALA A 245 3.51 24.58 23.92
N ALA A 246 4.26 23.86 23.10
CA ALA A 246 5.71 24.04 22.99
C ALA A 246 6.07 25.30 22.21
N ALA A 247 5.29 25.64 21.16
CA ALA A 247 5.45 26.88 20.40
C ALA A 247 5.17 28.12 21.26
N ASP A 248 4.05 28.12 22.00
CA ASP A 248 3.71 29.21 22.93
C ASP A 248 4.82 29.43 23.98
N ALA A 249 5.35 28.34 24.55
CA ALA A 249 6.44 28.42 25.54
C ALA A 249 7.76 28.93 24.94
N ALA A 250 8.02 28.68 23.66
CA ALA A 250 9.20 29.18 22.97
C ALA A 250 9.09 30.70 22.70
N GLU A 251 7.92 31.18 22.30
CA GLU A 251 7.64 32.60 22.07
C GLU A 251 7.77 33.39 23.39
N GLU A 252 7.20 32.89 24.49
CA GLU A 252 7.35 33.50 25.82
C GLU A 252 8.83 33.60 26.27
N ALA A 253 9.63 32.57 25.97
CA ALA A 253 11.06 32.56 26.30
C ALA A 253 11.87 33.56 25.47
N GLU A 254 11.52 33.74 24.20
CA GLU A 254 12.16 34.72 23.31
C GLU A 254 11.82 36.16 23.72
N GLU A 255 10.55 36.45 24.04
CA GLU A 255 10.15 37.74 24.59
C GLU A 255 10.86 38.06 25.91
N ALA A 256 10.99 37.07 26.80
CA ALA A 256 11.71 37.23 28.07
C ALA A 256 13.20 37.57 27.82
N ALA A 257 13.85 36.87 26.90
CA ALA A 257 15.25 37.13 26.52
C ALA A 257 15.45 38.52 25.88
N ALA A 258 14.49 38.97 25.06
CA ALA A 258 14.50 40.30 24.47
C ALA A 258 14.36 41.42 25.53
N SER A 259 13.63 41.16 26.62
CA SER A 259 13.46 42.10 27.73
C SER A 259 14.71 42.26 28.62
N GLU A 260 15.51 41.20 28.79
CA GLU A 260 16.73 41.22 29.60
C GLU A 260 17.94 41.84 28.86
N GLY A 261 17.95 41.82 27.51
CA GLY A 261 19.01 42.41 26.68
C GLY A 261 19.04 43.95 26.63
N GLY A 262 18.05 44.64 27.21
CA GLY A 262 17.89 46.11 27.14
C GLY A 262 18.73 46.94 28.12
N ALA A 263 19.45 46.32 29.07
CA ALA A 263 20.27 47.04 30.04
C ALA A 263 21.67 47.35 29.50
N GLY A 264 21.78 48.33 28.60
CA GLY A 264 23.06 48.86 28.14
C GLY A 264 23.89 49.44 29.31
N PRO A 265 25.23 49.26 29.34
CA PRO A 265 26.08 49.78 30.40
C PRO A 265 26.13 51.32 30.33
N GLY A 266 25.26 51.96 31.10
CA GLY A 266 25.30 53.39 31.35
C GLY A 266 26.52 53.78 32.17
N GLY A 267 27.44 54.48 31.52
CA GLY A 267 28.16 55.64 32.07
C GLY A 267 29.05 55.42 33.30
N GLY A 268 30.37 55.45 33.08
CA GLY A 268 31.35 55.69 34.13
C GLY A 268 32.59 56.37 33.57
N GLY A 269 32.50 57.69 33.34
CA GLY A 269 33.68 58.55 33.17
C GLY A 269 34.49 58.63 34.47
N PRO A 270 35.78 58.94 34.38
CA PRO A 270 36.17 60.35 34.50
C PRO A 270 37.13 60.87 33.42
#